data_AF-A0A519UU41-F1
#
_entry.id   AF-A0A519UU41-F1
#
_cell.length_a   1.000
_cell.length_b   1.000
_cell.length_c   1.000
_cell.angle_alpha   90.00
_cell.angle_beta   90.00
_cell.angle_gamma   90.00
#
_symmetry.space_group_name_H-M   'P 1'
#
loop_
_entity.id
_entity.type
_entity.pdbx_description
1 polymer ?
#
loop_
_entity_poly.entity_id
_entity_poly.type
_entity_poly.pdbx_seq_one_letter_code
_entity_poly.pdbx_strand_id
1 'polypeptide(L)'
;MKNPILYLMFLLLAACSSKEQKTDTPEDSIGTTGAKDTLVTSTENSQKLDTTDVSFFQQAAYGGMVEVESSKKILALTENPEVKVFAEMMVKDHGAANQRLKALALSKGYALPAALPNSKVEQINKMDSFKDEGRNEYYVAYAETPLQSR
;
A
#
# COMPACT_ATOMS: atom_id res chain seq x y z
N MET A 1 24.40 -18.76 -28.86
CA MET A 1 24.91 -17.42 -29.24
C MET A 1 24.46 -16.43 -28.16
N LYS A 2 25.44 -15.82 -27.48
CA LYS A 2 25.44 -14.50 -26.82
C LYS A 2 24.53 -14.32 -25.58
N ASN A 3 25.20 -14.42 -24.44
CA ASN A 3 24.79 -14.13 -23.07
C ASN A 3 24.29 -12.68 -22.91
N PRO A 4 23.20 -12.42 -22.16
CA PRO A 4 22.78 -11.05 -21.90
C PRO A 4 23.70 -10.40 -20.86
N ILE A 5 24.12 -9.19 -21.22
CA ILE A 5 25.05 -8.34 -20.52
C ILE A 5 24.47 -7.94 -19.15
N LEU A 6 25.14 -8.44 -18.13
CA LEU A 6 25.21 -7.92 -16.77
C LEU A 6 25.44 -6.40 -16.79
N TYR A 7 24.37 -5.61 -16.64
CA TYR A 7 24.51 -4.19 -16.30
C TYR A 7 24.71 -4.07 -14.78
N LEU A 8 25.96 -4.30 -14.38
CA LEU A 8 26.51 -3.89 -13.10
C LEU A 8 26.56 -2.35 -13.11
N MET A 9 25.49 -1.69 -12.64
CA MET A 9 25.56 -0.26 -12.34
C MET A 9 26.56 -0.05 -11.21
N PHE A 10 27.68 0.54 -11.60
CA PHE A 10 28.75 1.01 -10.73
C PHE A 10 28.20 1.96 -9.66
N LEU A 11 28.30 1.52 -8.41
CA LEU A 11 28.16 2.34 -7.21
C LEU A 11 29.51 3.03 -6.97
N LEU A 12 29.58 4.37 -7.12
CA LEU A 12 30.65 5.20 -6.55
C LEU A 12 30.20 6.67 -6.43
N LEU A 13 29.74 7.04 -5.25
CA LEU A 13 30.08 8.34 -4.66
C LEU A 13 30.45 8.10 -3.20
N ALA A 14 31.75 8.24 -2.92
CA ALA A 14 32.26 8.42 -1.58
C ALA A 14 32.18 9.91 -1.21
N ALA A 15 31.53 10.21 -0.10
CA ALA A 15 31.75 11.44 0.64
C ALA A 15 31.58 11.14 2.13
N CYS A 16 32.70 11.11 2.86
CA CYS A 16 32.73 11.13 4.31
C CYS A 16 32.36 12.51 4.83
N SER A 17 31.57 12.60 5.91
CA SER A 17 31.99 13.28 7.15
C SER A 17 31.00 12.99 8.28
N SER A 18 31.51 12.47 9.39
CA SER A 18 30.82 12.41 10.69
C SER A 18 31.25 13.61 11.55
N LYS A 19 30.47 13.88 12.63
CA LYS A 19 30.64 14.87 13.72
C LYS A 19 30.05 16.28 13.44
N GLU A 20 29.18 16.89 14.25
CA GLU A 20 28.76 16.67 15.65
C GLU A 20 27.29 17.08 15.92
N GLN A 21 26.74 16.51 16.99
CA GLN A 21 25.52 16.90 17.69
C GLN A 21 25.80 18.13 18.56
N LYS A 22 24.99 19.18 18.46
CA LYS A 22 24.69 20.06 19.60
C LYS A 22 23.32 20.71 19.46
N THR A 23 22.42 20.29 20.34
CA THR A 23 21.22 21.00 20.79
C THR A 23 21.60 22.36 21.37
N ASP A 24 20.84 23.41 21.05
CA ASP A 24 20.22 24.32 22.02
C ASP A 24 19.21 25.23 21.28
N THR A 25 18.03 25.38 21.88
CA THR A 25 16.92 26.32 21.56
C THR A 25 16.94 27.42 22.64
N PRO A 26 16.18 28.54 22.60
CA PRO A 26 15.57 29.34 21.52
C PRO A 26 16.16 30.78 21.49
N GLU A 27 15.97 31.54 20.40
CA GLU A 27 15.81 32.99 20.58
C GLU A 27 14.95 33.66 19.51
N ASP A 28 14.13 34.54 20.04
CA ASP A 28 13.13 35.41 19.47
C ASP A 28 13.76 36.48 18.57
N SER A 29 13.14 36.77 17.44
CA SER A 29 13.38 38.02 16.71
C SER A 29 12.17 38.36 15.85
N ILE A 30 11.27 39.07 16.51
CA ILE A 30 10.32 40.02 15.92
C ILE A 30 11.04 40.92 14.90
N GLY A 31 10.53 40.90 13.67
CA GLY A 31 10.87 41.83 12.60
C GLY A 31 9.61 42.17 11.81
N THR A 32 8.78 43.06 12.36
CA THR A 32 7.64 43.66 11.68
C THR A 32 8.11 44.74 10.69
N THR A 33 7.70 44.66 9.43
CA THR A 33 6.94 45.69 8.68
C THR A 33 6.89 45.36 7.18
N GLY A 34 5.68 45.33 6.62
CA GLY A 34 5.48 45.20 5.16
C GLY A 34 4.17 44.51 4.80
N ALA A 35 3.07 45.24 4.89
CA ALA A 35 1.72 44.77 4.62
C ALA A 35 1.56 44.13 3.22
N LYS A 36 1.05 42.91 3.18
CA LYS A 36 0.01 42.55 2.23
C LYS A 36 -0.95 41.57 2.89
N ASP A 37 -2.10 42.11 3.22
CA ASP A 37 -3.34 41.42 3.48
C ASP A 37 -3.57 40.35 2.40
N THR A 38 -3.27 39.11 2.76
CA THR A 38 -3.95 37.96 2.20
C THR A 38 -4.30 37.12 3.40
N LEU A 39 -5.49 37.38 3.94
CA LEU A 39 -6.36 36.40 4.57
C LEU A 39 -5.94 34.98 4.15
N VAL A 40 -5.15 34.31 4.99
CA VAL A 40 -5.06 32.86 4.97
C VAL A 40 -6.37 32.40 5.60
N THR A 41 -7.45 32.55 4.84
CA THR A 41 -8.58 31.65 4.98
C THR A 41 -7.93 30.30 4.78
N SER A 42 -7.82 29.57 5.87
CA SER A 42 -7.73 28.13 5.83
C SER A 42 -8.99 27.69 5.09
N THR A 43 -8.91 27.73 3.76
CA THR A 43 -9.87 27.11 2.88
C THR A 43 -9.67 25.64 3.18
N GLU A 44 -10.48 25.16 4.12
CA GLU A 44 -11.07 23.83 4.17
C GLU A 44 -11.38 23.41 2.73
N ASN A 45 -10.35 23.01 1.98
CA ASN A 45 -10.48 22.44 0.66
C ASN A 45 -10.84 20.98 0.89
N SER A 46 -12.00 20.78 1.51
CA SER A 46 -12.75 19.53 1.43
C SER A 46 -13.20 19.41 -0.02
N GLN A 47 -12.28 19.07 -0.92
CA GLN A 47 -12.61 18.70 -2.28
C GLN A 47 -13.58 17.54 -2.17
N LYS A 48 -14.84 17.82 -2.52
CA LYS A 48 -15.88 16.82 -2.59
C LYS A 48 -15.42 15.74 -3.57
N LEU A 49 -15.41 14.49 -3.11
CA LEU A 49 -15.08 13.33 -3.93
C LEU A 49 -15.95 13.29 -5.18
N ASP A 50 -15.32 13.10 -6.32
CA ASP A 50 -16.02 12.78 -7.57
C ASP A 50 -16.23 11.27 -7.71
N THR A 51 -16.88 10.85 -8.80
CA THR A 51 -17.17 9.44 -9.06
C THR A 51 -15.91 8.60 -9.28
N THR A 52 -14.82 9.21 -9.77
CA THR A 52 -13.53 8.55 -9.98
C THR A 52 -12.86 8.27 -8.65
N ASP A 53 -12.84 9.23 -7.73
CA ASP A 53 -12.28 9.05 -6.40
C ASP A 53 -13.02 7.96 -5.62
N VAL A 54 -14.37 8.00 -5.64
CA VAL A 54 -15.20 6.99 -4.96
C VAL A 54 -14.93 5.59 -5.53
N SER A 55 -14.86 5.49 -6.86
CA SER A 55 -14.56 4.22 -7.54
C SER A 55 -13.17 3.71 -7.15
N PHE A 56 -12.16 4.59 -7.10
CA PHE A 56 -10.82 4.23 -6.65
C PHE A 56 -10.82 3.70 -5.22
N PHE A 57 -11.43 4.44 -4.27
CA PHE A 57 -11.50 4.00 -2.88
C PHE A 57 -12.18 2.64 -2.72
N GLN A 58 -13.29 2.43 -3.45
CA GLN A 58 -14.01 1.17 -3.42
C GLN A 58 -13.19 0.02 -4.00
N GLN A 59 -12.56 0.21 -5.16
CA GLN A 59 -11.75 -0.82 -5.81
C GLN A 59 -10.51 -1.17 -4.98
N ALA A 60 -9.81 -0.15 -4.45
CA ALA A 60 -8.65 -0.35 -3.59
C ALA A 60 -9.03 -1.08 -2.29
N ALA A 61 -10.18 -0.77 -1.71
CA ALA A 61 -10.68 -1.47 -0.52
C ALA A 61 -10.96 -2.95 -0.81
N TYR A 62 -11.67 -3.26 -1.91
CA TYR A 62 -11.94 -4.65 -2.28
C TYR A 62 -10.66 -5.41 -2.65
N GLY A 63 -9.79 -4.80 -3.44
CA GLY A 63 -8.52 -5.39 -3.84
C GLY A 63 -7.65 -5.75 -2.64
N GLY A 64 -7.44 -4.78 -1.75
CA GLY A 64 -6.63 -5.00 -0.55
C GLY A 64 -7.26 -5.99 0.43
N MET A 65 -8.59 -6.05 0.56
CA MET A 65 -9.24 -7.09 1.35
C MET A 65 -9.06 -8.47 0.72
N VAL A 66 -9.19 -8.60 -0.60
CA VAL A 66 -8.97 -9.85 -1.32
C VAL A 66 -7.56 -10.37 -1.10
N GLU A 67 -6.54 -9.52 -1.24
CA GLU A 67 -5.14 -9.89 -1.08
C GLU A 67 -4.83 -10.37 0.33
N VAL A 68 -5.34 -9.66 1.35
CA VAL A 68 -5.11 -10.05 2.75
C VAL A 68 -5.83 -11.35 3.08
N GLU A 69 -7.08 -11.52 2.66
CA GLU A 69 -7.86 -12.72 2.98
C GLU A 69 -7.37 -13.96 2.20
N SER A 70 -6.95 -13.81 0.94
CA SER A 70 -6.30 -14.91 0.20
C SER A 70 -4.99 -15.33 0.85
N SER A 71 -4.18 -14.37 1.30
CA SER A 71 -2.89 -14.63 1.98
C SER A 71 -3.09 -15.34 3.32
N LYS A 72 -4.06 -14.93 4.13
CA LYS A 72 -4.42 -15.64 5.37
C LYS A 72 -4.87 -17.07 5.09
N LYS A 73 -5.66 -17.26 4.03
CA LYS A 73 -6.17 -18.58 3.67
C LYS A 73 -5.05 -19.51 3.23
N ILE A 74 -4.12 -19.06 2.38
CA ILE A 74 -3.00 -19.92 1.95
C ILE A 74 -2.06 -20.26 3.11
N LEU A 75 -1.85 -19.34 4.07
CA LEU A 75 -1.04 -19.61 5.27
C LEU A 75 -1.55 -20.79 6.10
N ALA A 76 -2.88 -20.97 6.14
CA ALA A 76 -3.50 -22.09 6.84
C ALA A 76 -3.40 -23.43 6.06
N LEU A 77 -3.02 -23.40 4.79
CA LEU A 77 -3.13 -24.53 3.86
C LEU A 77 -1.79 -24.98 3.26
N THR A 78 -0.81 -24.09 3.16
CA THR A 78 0.46 -24.37 2.50
C THR A 78 1.49 -24.92 3.47
N GLU A 79 2.28 -25.88 3.02
CA GLU A 79 3.50 -26.34 3.69
C GLU A 79 4.77 -25.74 3.08
N ASN A 80 4.64 -25.04 1.94
CA ASN A 80 5.78 -24.47 1.22
C ASN A 80 6.33 -23.23 1.98
N PRO A 81 7.61 -23.24 2.42
CA PRO A 81 8.17 -22.16 3.23
C PRO A 81 8.26 -20.82 2.49
N GLU A 82 8.52 -20.82 1.18
CA GLU A 82 8.61 -19.58 0.40
C GLU A 82 7.23 -18.93 0.26
N VAL A 83 6.20 -19.73 0.02
CA VAL A 83 4.81 -19.26 -0.04
C VAL A 83 4.35 -18.71 1.31
N LYS A 84 4.76 -19.32 2.43
CA LYS A 84 4.48 -18.79 3.77
C LYS A 84 5.09 -17.41 3.96
N VAL A 85 6.38 -17.26 3.69
CA VAL A 85 7.08 -15.97 3.84
C VAL A 85 6.42 -14.90 2.98
N PHE A 86 6.10 -15.24 1.72
CA PHE A 86 5.42 -14.30 0.82
C PHE A 86 4.02 -13.92 1.33
N ALA A 87 3.21 -14.89 1.77
CA ALA A 87 1.87 -14.61 2.29
C ALA A 87 1.88 -13.82 3.61
N GLU A 88 2.84 -14.06 4.50
CA GLU A 88 3.03 -13.26 5.72
C GLU A 88 3.35 -11.79 5.39
N MET A 89 4.24 -11.56 4.42
CA MET A 89 4.53 -10.23 3.91
C MET A 89 3.27 -9.56 3.34
N MET A 90 2.49 -10.27 2.51
CA MET A 90 1.25 -9.74 1.94
C MET A 90 0.24 -9.34 3.02
N VAL A 91 0.01 -10.19 4.03
CA VAL A 91 -0.88 -9.86 5.16
C VAL A 91 -0.41 -8.60 5.88
N LYS A 92 0.90 -8.49 6.15
CA LYS A 92 1.48 -7.36 6.87
C LYS A 92 1.38 -6.06 6.07
N ASP A 93 1.91 -6.06 4.85
CA ASP A 93 2.11 -4.85 4.07
C ASP A 93 0.79 -4.35 3.48
N HIS A 94 -0.03 -5.25 2.91
CA HIS A 94 -1.35 -4.88 2.40
C HIS A 94 -2.34 -4.61 3.54
N GLY A 95 -2.22 -5.31 4.68
CA GLY A 95 -2.98 -4.98 5.88
C GLY A 95 -2.73 -3.54 6.36
N ALA A 96 -1.45 -3.11 6.38
CA ALA A 96 -1.08 -1.74 6.72
C ALA A 96 -1.55 -0.74 5.64
N ALA A 97 -1.47 -1.10 4.36
CA ALA A 97 -2.00 -0.28 3.26
C ALA A 97 -3.52 -0.05 3.39
N ASN A 98 -4.28 -1.11 3.72
CA ASN A 98 -5.73 -1.03 3.93
C ASN A 98 -6.10 -0.08 5.07
N GLN A 99 -5.33 -0.09 6.16
CA GLN A 99 -5.53 0.84 7.28
C GLN A 99 -5.28 2.29 6.86
N ARG A 100 -4.22 2.55 6.08
CA ARG A 100 -3.93 3.89 5.55
C ARG A 100 -5.01 4.35 4.55
N LEU A 101 -5.48 3.47 3.67
CA LEU A 101 -6.58 3.76 2.76
C LEU A 101 -7.85 4.13 3.52
N LYS A 102 -8.18 3.40 4.60
CA LYS A 102 -9.32 3.70 5.46
C LYS A 102 -9.20 5.08 6.10
N ALA A 103 -8.04 5.43 6.65
CA ALA A 103 -7.80 6.74 7.23
C ALA A 103 -7.94 7.87 6.19
N LEU A 104 -7.39 7.69 5.00
CA LEU A 104 -7.47 8.64 3.90
C LEU A 104 -8.90 8.84 3.38
N ALA A 105 -9.66 7.76 3.26
CA ALA A 105 -11.07 7.82 2.86
C ALA A 105 -11.90 8.60 3.89
N LEU A 106 -11.70 8.29 5.18
CA LEU A 106 -12.39 8.97 6.28
C LEU A 106 -12.05 10.46 6.34
N SER A 107 -10.77 10.85 6.13
CA SER A 107 -10.38 12.27 6.08
C SER A 107 -11.00 13.01 4.90
N LYS A 108 -11.53 12.30 3.90
CA LYS A 108 -12.26 12.85 2.75
C LYS A 108 -13.78 12.67 2.88
N GLY A 109 -14.28 12.27 4.06
CA GLY A 109 -15.70 12.10 4.33
C GLY A 109 -16.33 10.85 3.69
N TYR A 110 -15.52 9.84 3.33
CA TYR A 110 -16.00 8.60 2.73
C TYR A 110 -15.70 7.39 3.62
N ALA A 111 -16.72 6.55 3.84
CA ALA A 111 -16.57 5.28 4.53
C ALA A 111 -16.33 4.17 3.50
N LEU A 112 -15.22 3.44 3.65
CA LEU A 112 -14.94 2.28 2.80
C LEU A 112 -15.92 1.13 3.09
N PRO A 113 -16.15 0.24 2.11
CA PRO A 113 -16.83 -1.04 2.35
C PRO A 113 -16.14 -1.83 3.47
N ALA A 114 -16.94 -2.44 4.34
CA ALA A 114 -16.45 -3.23 5.48
C ALA A 114 -16.32 -4.74 5.18
N ALA A 115 -16.84 -5.18 4.03
CA ALA A 115 -16.83 -6.58 3.62
C ALA A 115 -16.70 -6.71 2.11
N LEU A 116 -16.20 -7.87 1.67
CA LEU A 116 -16.15 -8.24 0.27
C LEU A 116 -17.53 -8.60 -0.26
N PRO A 117 -17.86 -8.25 -1.52
CA PRO A 117 -19.03 -8.83 -2.19
C PRO A 117 -18.79 -10.33 -2.45
N ASN A 118 -19.87 -11.10 -2.56
CA ASN A 118 -19.81 -12.57 -2.75
C ASN A 118 -18.92 -12.99 -3.92
N SER A 119 -18.94 -12.26 -5.04
CA SER A 119 -18.10 -12.57 -6.21
C SER A 119 -16.59 -12.55 -5.89
N LYS A 120 -16.13 -11.64 -5.02
CA LYS A 120 -14.73 -11.58 -4.59
C LYS A 120 -14.40 -12.68 -3.58
N VAL A 121 -15.35 -13.06 -2.73
CA VAL A 121 -15.21 -14.22 -1.82
C VAL A 121 -15.10 -15.52 -2.62
N GLU A 122 -15.91 -15.70 -3.67
CA GLU A 122 -15.84 -16.83 -4.58
C GLU A 122 -14.49 -16.90 -5.30
N GLN A 123 -13.93 -15.76 -5.73
CA GLN A 123 -12.58 -15.71 -6.30
C GLN A 123 -11.52 -16.23 -5.32
N ILE A 124 -11.59 -15.85 -4.04
CA ILE A 124 -10.68 -16.38 -3.00
C ILE A 124 -10.87 -17.90 -2.84
N ASN A 125 -12.12 -18.36 -2.82
CA ASN A 125 -12.45 -19.78 -2.64
C ASN A 125 -12.12 -20.65 -3.84
N LYS A 126 -11.90 -20.07 -5.04
CA LYS A 126 -11.43 -20.82 -6.20
C LYS A 126 -10.11 -21.56 -5.92
N MET A 127 -9.29 -21.05 -5.00
CA MET A 127 -8.08 -21.71 -4.51
C MET A 127 -8.33 -23.13 -3.95
N ASP A 128 -9.53 -23.41 -3.40
CA ASP A 128 -9.88 -24.72 -2.82
C ASP A 128 -10.04 -25.80 -3.89
N SER A 129 -10.20 -25.41 -5.16
CA SER A 129 -10.24 -26.35 -6.29
C SER A 129 -8.89 -26.96 -6.63
N PHE A 130 -7.80 -26.39 -6.10
CA PHE A 130 -6.43 -26.85 -6.29
C PHE A 130 -5.90 -27.58 -5.06
N LYS A 131 -4.98 -28.51 -5.30
CA LYS A 131 -4.26 -29.26 -4.26
C LYS A 131 -2.81 -28.85 -4.22
N ASP A 132 -2.22 -28.93 -3.03
CA ASP A 132 -0.78 -28.83 -2.77
C ASP A 132 -0.11 -27.72 -3.60
N GLU A 133 0.81 -28.08 -4.50
CA GLU A 133 1.56 -27.10 -5.30
C GLU A 133 0.69 -26.32 -6.28
N GLY A 134 -0.34 -26.93 -6.88
CA GLY A 134 -1.26 -26.20 -7.75
C GLY A 134 -2.02 -25.09 -7.00
N ARG A 135 -2.20 -25.24 -5.69
CA ARG A 135 -2.78 -24.19 -4.83
C ARG A 135 -1.78 -23.05 -4.61
N ASN A 136 -0.52 -23.39 -4.37
CA ASN A 136 0.57 -22.43 -4.22
C ASN A 136 0.75 -21.60 -5.50
N GLU A 137 0.82 -22.26 -6.65
CA GLU A 137 0.93 -21.62 -7.97
C GLU A 137 -0.26 -20.68 -8.23
N TYR A 138 -1.49 -21.15 -7.98
CA TYR A 138 -2.67 -20.32 -8.12
C TYR A 138 -2.61 -19.09 -7.23
N TYR A 139 -2.22 -19.25 -5.96
CA TYR A 139 -2.11 -18.14 -5.02
C TYR A 139 -1.06 -17.11 -5.45
N VAL A 140 0.15 -17.54 -5.83
CA VAL A 140 1.22 -16.63 -6.25
C VAL A 140 0.83 -15.87 -7.52
N ALA A 141 0.34 -16.57 -8.55
CA ALA A 141 -0.13 -15.94 -9.78
C ALA A 141 -1.26 -14.95 -9.50
N TYR A 142 -2.18 -15.31 -8.61
CA TYR A 142 -3.26 -14.44 -8.23
C TYR A 142 -2.74 -13.21 -7.48
N ALA A 143 -1.87 -13.37 -6.48
CA ALA A 143 -1.35 -12.30 -5.63
C ALA A 143 -0.51 -11.26 -6.40
N GLU A 144 0.23 -11.68 -7.43
CA GLU A 144 1.04 -10.79 -8.27
C GLU A 144 0.23 -10.01 -9.31
N THR A 145 -1.01 -10.42 -9.57
CA THR A 145 -1.86 -9.78 -10.58
C THR A 145 -2.26 -8.36 -10.14
N PRO A 146 -2.00 -7.30 -10.93
CA PRO A 146 -2.35 -5.93 -10.55
C PRO A 146 -3.83 -5.75 -10.19
N LEU A 147 -4.12 -4.88 -9.22
CA LEU A 147 -5.48 -4.61 -8.73
C LEU A 147 -6.48 -4.23 -9.84
N GLN A 148 -6.01 -3.53 -10.88
CA GLN A 148 -6.85 -3.09 -12.00
C GLN A 148 -7.26 -4.23 -12.94
N SER A 149 -6.65 -5.40 -12.82
CA SER A 149 -6.89 -6.56 -13.68
C SER A 149 -7.74 -7.67 -13.03
N ARG A 150 -8.36 -7.42 -11.85
CA ARG A 150 -9.12 -8.40 -11.07
C ARG A 150 -10.60 -8.11 -10.85
#